data_AF-A0A969K0B4-F1
#
_entry.id   AF-A0A969K0B4-F1
#
_cell.length_a   1.000
_cell.length_b   1.000
_cell.length_c   1.000
_cell.angle_alpha   90.00
_cell.angle_beta   90.00
_cell.angle_gamma   90.00
#
_symmetry.space_group_name_H-M   'P 1'
#
loop_
_entity.id
_entity.type
_entity.pdbx_description
1 polymer ?
#
loop_
_entity_poly.entity_id
_entity_poly.type
_entity_poly.pdbx_seq_one_letter_code
_entity_poly.pdbx_strand_id
1 'polypeptide(L)'
;MDEDGLLDLVIGTRAAGAPQVIIQKGNGDGTFTFVSAQSAGGGVWMLNVGDVNGDGHDDVATANSNVSSGSILLGDGTGHLAAPTNYPTDPFPLATDLGDIDGDGDLDWATSSFSGDWYLYLNNGSGVFTLRQTFPATSASSCALMLDMDNNGTLDLGLIDEIADEVQLMHNPPSSVIVTPTISITPTLISTMLGVGTAVTHTLTIANIGTAVLDWTMQETSCTAPADVPWLTTTPISGSTAVSTTTAVSITLNSTGLLPGLHTANLCIASNDPAQPEVDVPVTLHVTAVPPPDPQWWLYLPLVTRPDP
;
A
#
# COMPACT_ATOMS: atom_id res chain seq x y z
N MET A 1 -1.68 29.41 -3.08
CA MET A 1 -1.39 29.56 -4.52
C MET A 1 0.04 29.98 -4.82
N ASP A 2 0.80 30.56 -3.87
CA ASP A 2 2.26 30.73 -4.02
C ASP A 2 3.13 30.20 -2.86
N GLU A 3 2.51 29.40 -2.00
CA GLU A 3 3.17 28.67 -0.91
C GLU A 3 3.88 29.56 0.12
N ASP A 4 3.51 30.85 0.21
CA ASP A 4 4.10 31.76 1.19
C ASP A 4 3.55 31.57 2.62
N GLY A 5 2.59 30.65 2.80
CA GLY A 5 1.94 30.34 4.06
C GLY A 5 0.83 31.31 4.47
N LEU A 6 0.46 32.25 3.60
CA LEU A 6 -0.66 33.15 3.77
C LEU A 6 -1.87 32.65 2.96
N LEU A 7 -3.06 33.05 3.39
CA LEU A 7 -4.29 32.71 2.68
C LEU A 7 -4.45 33.62 1.45
N ASP A 8 -4.51 32.98 0.27
CA ASP A 8 -4.77 33.63 -1.01
C ASP A 8 -6.26 33.62 -1.37
N LEU A 9 -6.63 34.39 -2.40
CA LEU A 9 -7.97 34.46 -2.95
C LEU A 9 -8.00 34.01 -4.41
N VAL A 10 -8.84 33.02 -4.70
CA VAL A 10 -9.13 32.51 -6.04
C VAL A 10 -10.55 32.88 -6.42
N ILE A 11 -10.73 33.60 -7.54
CA ILE A 11 -12.03 34.17 -7.94
C ILE A 11 -12.40 33.68 -9.34
N GLY A 12 -13.53 32.99 -9.44
CA GLY A 12 -14.14 32.65 -10.73
C GLY A 12 -15.04 33.77 -11.22
N THR A 13 -14.94 34.12 -12.51
CA THR A 13 -15.83 35.10 -13.13
C THR A 13 -16.75 34.46 -14.16
N ARG A 14 -18.03 34.85 -14.11
CA ARG A 14 -19.09 34.30 -14.97
C ARG A 14 -19.39 35.16 -16.21
N ALA A 15 -18.96 36.42 -16.23
CA ALA A 15 -19.48 37.43 -17.15
C ALA A 15 -19.38 37.03 -18.63
N ALA A 16 -20.41 37.40 -19.42
CA ALA A 16 -20.50 37.17 -20.85
C ALA A 16 -19.42 37.98 -21.59
N GLY A 17 -18.23 37.42 -21.72
CA GLY A 17 -17.12 38.03 -22.43
C GLY A 17 -15.89 37.15 -22.33
N ALA A 18 -15.13 37.33 -21.25
CA ALA A 18 -13.92 36.56 -20.95
C ALA A 18 -14.02 36.05 -19.51
N PRO A 19 -14.66 34.89 -19.28
CA PRO A 19 -14.69 34.30 -17.95
C PRO A 19 -13.30 33.80 -17.58
N GLN A 20 -12.89 34.11 -16.35
CA GLN A 20 -11.53 33.98 -15.86
C GLN A 20 -11.51 33.41 -14.46
N VAL A 21 -10.42 32.72 -14.13
CA VAL A 21 -9.96 32.53 -12.76
C VAL A 21 -8.94 33.62 -12.47
N ILE A 22 -9.20 34.42 -11.44
CA ILE A 22 -8.35 35.53 -10.98
C ILE A 22 -7.70 35.12 -9.67
N ILE A 23 -6.38 35.31 -9.59
CA ILE A 23 -5.59 35.02 -8.39
C ILE A 23 -5.18 36.33 -7.72
N GLN A 24 -5.45 36.45 -6.43
CA GLN A 24 -4.92 37.52 -5.59
C GLN A 24 -4.21 36.95 -4.38
N LYS A 25 -2.98 37.41 -4.13
CA LYS A 25 -2.17 36.97 -2.98
C LYS A 25 -2.56 37.67 -1.71
N GLY A 26 -2.57 36.94 -0.60
CA GLY A 26 -2.79 37.51 0.72
C GLY A 26 -1.57 38.29 1.20
N ASN A 27 -1.74 39.54 1.62
CA ASN A 27 -0.63 40.36 2.15
C ASN A 27 -0.40 40.15 3.67
N GLY A 28 -1.16 39.26 4.31
CA GLY A 28 -1.07 38.98 5.75
C GLY A 28 -1.72 40.02 6.68
N ASP A 29 -2.27 41.11 6.12
CA ASP A 29 -2.95 42.20 6.84
C ASP A 29 -4.46 42.30 6.51
N GLY A 30 -5.00 41.27 5.87
CA GLY A 30 -6.39 41.23 5.39
C GLY A 30 -6.61 41.94 4.05
N THR A 31 -5.54 42.44 3.41
CA THR A 31 -5.59 42.95 2.03
C THR A 31 -5.04 41.92 1.04
N PHE A 32 -5.38 42.11 -0.24
CA PHE A 32 -5.02 41.21 -1.33
C PHE A 32 -4.37 41.97 -2.50
N THR A 33 -3.40 41.34 -3.14
CA THR A 33 -2.69 41.88 -4.30
C THR A 33 -2.98 41.03 -5.53
N PHE A 34 -3.48 41.66 -6.61
CA PHE A 34 -3.70 40.97 -7.88
C PHE A 34 -2.38 40.39 -8.44
N VAL A 35 -2.41 39.14 -8.87
CA VAL A 35 -1.26 38.43 -9.45
C VAL A 35 -1.50 38.13 -10.92
N SER A 36 -2.56 37.39 -11.21
CA SER A 36 -2.82 36.85 -12.53
C SER A 36 -4.31 36.67 -12.78
N ALA A 37 -4.66 36.54 -14.06
CA ALA A 37 -5.96 36.12 -14.49
C ALA A 37 -5.80 35.18 -15.68
N GLN A 38 -6.46 34.04 -15.63
CA GLN A 38 -6.41 33.03 -16.69
C GLN A 38 -7.81 32.73 -17.20
N SER A 39 -7.94 32.46 -18.51
CA SER A 39 -9.22 32.01 -19.08
C SER A 39 -9.70 30.74 -18.39
N ALA A 40 -10.94 30.71 -17.91
CA ALA A 40 -11.51 29.53 -17.25
C ALA A 40 -12.04 28.48 -18.24
N GLY A 41 -12.15 28.80 -19.54
CA GLY A 41 -12.77 27.92 -20.55
C GLY A 41 -14.30 28.06 -20.61
N GLY A 42 -14.92 28.63 -19.58
CA GLY A 42 -16.32 29.04 -19.56
C GLY A 42 -16.68 29.81 -18.29
N GLY A 43 -17.94 30.23 -18.17
CA GLY A 43 -18.47 31.08 -17.12
C GLY A 43 -18.55 30.36 -15.78
N VAL A 44 -17.55 30.59 -14.92
CA VAL A 44 -17.39 29.94 -13.63
C VAL A 44 -18.60 30.23 -12.73
N TRP A 45 -19.30 29.16 -12.34
CA TRP A 45 -20.38 29.22 -11.36
C TRP A 45 -19.88 28.85 -9.97
N MET A 46 -19.07 27.79 -9.91
CA MET A 46 -18.40 27.31 -8.71
C MET A 46 -16.96 26.90 -9.07
N LEU A 47 -16.06 26.99 -8.10
CA LEU A 47 -14.70 26.50 -8.21
C LEU A 47 -14.26 25.84 -6.91
N ASN A 48 -13.32 24.92 -7.03
CA ASN A 48 -12.57 24.32 -5.93
C ASN A 48 -11.07 24.47 -6.20
N VAL A 49 -10.28 24.39 -5.13
CA VAL A 49 -8.82 24.47 -5.15
C VAL A 49 -8.26 23.23 -4.49
N GLY A 50 -7.23 22.63 -5.09
CA GLY A 50 -6.52 21.47 -4.56
C GLY A 50 -5.43 21.01 -5.51
N ASP A 51 -4.40 20.35 -4.99
CA ASP A 51 -3.32 19.75 -5.79
C ASP A 51 -3.82 18.48 -6.48
N VAL A 52 -4.16 18.57 -7.76
CA VAL A 52 -4.71 17.45 -8.53
C VAL A 52 -3.66 16.75 -9.37
N ASN A 53 -2.39 17.20 -9.37
CA ASN A 53 -1.34 16.56 -10.15
C ASN A 53 -0.15 16.08 -9.28
N GLY A 54 -0.24 16.23 -7.96
CA GLY A 54 0.75 15.81 -6.98
C GLY A 54 2.06 16.59 -7.04
N ASP A 55 2.08 17.78 -7.65
CA ASP A 55 3.29 18.60 -7.76
C ASP A 55 3.53 19.51 -6.54
N GLY A 56 2.59 19.52 -5.60
CA GLY A 56 2.61 20.32 -4.38
C GLY A 56 1.96 21.69 -4.53
N HIS A 57 1.53 22.08 -5.73
CA HIS A 57 0.92 23.37 -6.00
C HIS A 57 -0.61 23.29 -6.04
N ASP A 58 -1.26 24.36 -5.58
CA ASP A 58 -2.71 24.49 -5.66
C ASP A 58 -3.17 24.60 -7.13
N ASP A 59 -4.02 23.68 -7.58
CA ASP A 59 -4.72 23.74 -8.87
C ASP A 59 -6.17 24.21 -8.69
N VAL A 60 -6.87 24.47 -9.80
CA VAL A 60 -8.27 24.95 -9.78
C VAL A 60 -9.18 24.10 -10.65
N ALA A 61 -10.25 23.58 -10.05
CA ALA A 61 -11.36 22.94 -10.75
C ALA A 61 -12.54 23.90 -10.85
N THR A 62 -13.21 24.00 -12.01
CA THR A 62 -14.37 24.89 -12.19
C THR A 62 -15.55 24.20 -12.84
N ALA A 63 -16.75 24.61 -12.43
CA ALA A 63 -18.02 24.31 -13.10
C ALA A 63 -18.44 25.53 -13.94
N ASN A 64 -18.57 25.37 -15.26
CA ASN A 64 -18.72 26.51 -16.18
C ASN A 64 -20.13 26.65 -16.77
N SER A 65 -21.05 27.26 -16.02
CA SER A 65 -22.51 27.34 -16.29
C SER A 65 -23.00 27.73 -17.70
N ASN A 66 -22.19 28.42 -18.53
CA ASN A 66 -22.61 28.84 -19.88
C ASN A 66 -22.07 27.94 -21.00
N VAL A 67 -21.35 26.88 -20.67
CA VAL A 67 -20.84 25.86 -21.57
C VAL A 67 -21.10 24.47 -20.97
N SER A 68 -21.12 23.43 -21.80
CA SER A 68 -21.35 22.04 -21.36
C SER A 68 -20.04 21.37 -20.94
N SER A 69 -19.33 21.99 -20.00
CA SER A 69 -18.06 21.45 -19.47
C SER A 69 -17.67 22.08 -18.14
N GLY A 70 -16.99 21.32 -17.29
CA GLY A 70 -16.10 21.88 -16.28
C GLY A 70 -14.66 21.96 -16.79
N SER A 71 -13.75 22.55 -16.02
CA SER A 71 -12.33 22.60 -16.40
C SER A 71 -11.38 22.49 -15.22
N ILE A 72 -10.17 22.01 -15.51
CA ILE A 72 -9.03 21.95 -14.59
C ILE A 72 -7.95 22.91 -15.09
N LEU A 73 -7.43 23.75 -14.20
CA LEU A 73 -6.34 24.68 -14.45
C LEU A 73 -5.21 24.38 -13.47
N LEU A 74 -4.07 23.93 -13.98
CA LEU A 74 -2.93 23.58 -13.14
C LEU A 74 -2.16 24.83 -12.68
N GLY A 75 -1.81 24.88 -11.40
CA GLY A 75 -0.98 25.90 -10.79
C GLY A 75 0.51 25.68 -11.05
N ASP A 76 1.29 26.75 -10.89
CA ASP A 76 2.75 26.69 -10.99
C ASP A 76 3.48 27.09 -9.70
N GLY A 77 2.74 27.18 -8.58
CA GLY A 77 3.27 27.61 -7.29
C GLY A 77 3.70 29.08 -7.23
N THR A 78 3.42 29.90 -8.25
CA THR A 78 3.73 31.34 -8.25
C THR A 78 2.50 32.24 -8.29
N GLY A 79 1.31 31.62 -8.24
CA GLY A 79 0.02 32.26 -8.44
C GLY A 79 -0.38 32.43 -9.92
N HIS A 80 0.24 31.69 -10.84
CA HIS A 80 -0.21 31.59 -12.23
C HIS A 80 -0.84 30.22 -12.50
N LEU A 81 -1.74 30.20 -13.48
CA LEU A 81 -2.47 29.01 -13.90
C LEU A 81 -2.19 28.70 -15.38
N ALA A 82 -2.04 27.41 -15.70
CA ALA A 82 -1.99 26.90 -17.05
C ALA A 82 -3.31 27.10 -17.81
N ALA A 83 -3.31 26.85 -19.12
CA ALA A 83 -4.55 26.90 -19.90
C ALA A 83 -5.53 25.80 -19.42
N PRO A 84 -6.86 26.03 -19.45
CA PRO A 84 -7.82 25.09 -18.94
C PRO A 84 -7.89 23.82 -19.81
N THR A 85 -7.88 22.67 -19.14
CA THR A 85 -8.29 21.39 -19.73
C THR A 85 -9.78 21.22 -19.46
N ASN A 86 -10.59 21.12 -20.50
CA ASN A 86 -12.05 21.03 -20.38
C ASN A 86 -12.51 19.58 -20.39
N TYR A 87 -13.44 19.26 -19.49
CA TYR A 87 -14.08 17.95 -19.39
C TYR A 87 -15.57 18.07 -19.70
N PRO A 88 -16.11 17.28 -20.66
CA PRO A 88 -17.49 17.42 -21.09
C PRO A 88 -18.50 17.07 -20.01
N THR A 89 -19.53 17.89 -19.84
CA THR A 89 -20.70 17.62 -18.98
C THR A 89 -21.98 17.87 -19.76
N ASP A 90 -23.13 17.74 -19.12
CA ASP A 90 -24.38 18.27 -19.64
C ASP A 90 -24.46 19.80 -19.51
N PRO A 91 -25.47 20.45 -20.14
CA PRO A 91 -25.63 21.89 -20.06
C PRO A 91 -25.86 22.39 -18.62
N PHE A 92 -25.33 23.59 -18.38
CA PHE A 92 -25.44 24.33 -17.13
C PHE A 92 -24.81 23.61 -15.93
N PRO A 93 -23.50 23.30 -15.96
CA PRO A 93 -22.78 22.82 -14.80
C PRO A 93 -22.78 23.85 -13.66
N LEU A 94 -23.04 23.38 -12.43
CA LEU A 94 -23.26 24.23 -11.26
C LEU A 94 -22.28 23.97 -10.12
N ALA A 95 -22.04 22.71 -9.78
CA ALA A 95 -21.19 22.34 -8.66
C ALA A 95 -19.98 21.55 -9.12
N THR A 96 -18.93 21.66 -8.31
CA THR A 96 -17.66 20.95 -8.43
C THR A 96 -17.21 20.60 -7.02
N ASP A 97 -16.64 19.41 -6.83
CA ASP A 97 -16.00 19.02 -5.57
C ASP A 97 -14.81 18.09 -5.83
N LEU A 98 -13.79 18.17 -4.98
CA LEU A 98 -12.55 17.39 -5.10
C LEU A 98 -12.33 16.50 -3.87
N GLY A 99 -11.89 15.27 -4.08
CA GLY A 99 -11.58 14.34 -2.99
C GLY A 99 -11.06 13.01 -3.52
N ASP A 100 -10.20 12.34 -2.75
CA ASP A 100 -9.68 10.99 -3.04
C ASP A 100 -10.80 9.96 -2.80
N ILE A 101 -11.59 9.65 -3.83
CA ILE A 101 -12.76 8.80 -3.68
C ILE A 101 -12.40 7.33 -3.83
N ASP A 102 -11.39 6.96 -4.60
CA ASP A 102 -11.03 5.56 -4.79
C ASP A 102 -9.89 5.06 -3.88
N GLY A 103 -9.26 5.97 -3.12
CA GLY A 103 -8.28 5.70 -2.09
C GLY A 103 -6.86 5.50 -2.63
N ASP A 104 -6.57 5.96 -3.84
CA ASP A 104 -5.25 5.84 -4.47
C ASP A 104 -4.28 6.97 -4.11
N GLY A 105 -4.79 8.01 -3.44
CA GLY A 105 -4.00 9.12 -2.92
C GLY A 105 -3.99 10.36 -3.79
N ASP A 106 -4.71 10.38 -4.92
CA ASP A 106 -4.94 11.59 -5.72
C ASP A 106 -6.36 12.14 -5.62
N LEU A 107 -6.50 13.45 -5.84
CA LEU A 107 -7.81 14.10 -5.80
C LEU A 107 -8.62 13.74 -7.06
N ASP A 108 -9.73 13.04 -6.87
CA ASP A 108 -10.75 12.83 -7.88
C ASP A 108 -11.74 13.99 -7.93
N TRP A 109 -12.63 13.98 -8.90
CA TRP A 109 -13.50 15.11 -9.18
C TRP A 109 -14.96 14.73 -9.43
N ALA A 110 -15.86 15.36 -8.68
CA ALA A 110 -17.30 15.29 -8.90
C ALA A 110 -17.81 16.63 -9.44
N THR A 111 -18.65 16.58 -10.46
CA THR A 111 -19.32 17.76 -11.02
C THR A 111 -20.79 17.44 -11.32
N SER A 112 -21.63 18.47 -11.33
CA SER A 112 -23.06 18.36 -11.64
C SER A 112 -23.44 19.16 -12.88
N SER A 113 -24.67 19.00 -13.38
CA SER A 113 -25.25 19.80 -14.45
C SER A 113 -26.75 20.00 -14.24
N PHE A 114 -27.18 21.24 -14.02
CA PHE A 114 -28.58 21.55 -13.69
C PHE A 114 -29.58 21.02 -14.71
N SER A 115 -29.18 20.96 -15.98
CA SER A 115 -30.01 20.43 -17.07
C SER A 115 -29.65 18.98 -17.45
N GLY A 116 -29.06 18.24 -16.52
CA GLY A 116 -28.57 16.87 -16.70
C GLY A 116 -28.14 16.23 -15.37
N ASP A 117 -27.06 15.45 -15.44
CA ASP A 117 -26.67 14.48 -14.40
C ASP A 117 -25.47 14.91 -13.54
N TRP A 118 -25.15 14.11 -12.52
CA TRP A 118 -23.84 14.19 -11.84
C TRP A 118 -22.82 13.28 -12.51
N TYR A 119 -21.56 13.69 -12.46
CA TYR A 119 -20.43 13.00 -13.07
C TYR A 119 -19.32 12.84 -12.04
N LEU A 120 -18.78 11.63 -11.96
CA LEU A 120 -17.56 11.32 -11.22
C LEU A 120 -16.45 11.03 -12.23
N TYR A 121 -15.38 11.80 -12.15
CA TYR A 121 -14.15 11.56 -12.87
C TYR A 121 -13.07 11.12 -11.90
N LEU A 122 -12.38 10.04 -12.27
CA LEU A 122 -11.18 9.63 -11.55
C LEU A 122 -9.97 10.30 -12.16
N ASN A 123 -9.08 10.77 -11.30
CA ASN A 123 -7.78 11.27 -11.69
C ASN A 123 -6.79 10.10 -11.82
N ASN A 124 -5.59 10.38 -12.31
CA ASN A 124 -4.53 9.39 -12.46
C ASN A 124 -3.23 9.85 -11.79
N GLY A 125 -3.36 10.78 -10.84
CA GLY A 125 -2.27 11.47 -10.16
C GLY A 125 -1.53 12.53 -10.99
N SER A 126 -1.96 12.83 -12.22
CA SER A 126 -1.29 13.83 -13.08
C SER A 126 -2.21 14.96 -13.57
N GLY A 127 -3.37 15.10 -12.93
CA GLY A 127 -4.41 16.05 -13.32
C GLY A 127 -5.15 15.63 -14.61
N VAL A 128 -5.08 14.36 -14.99
CA VAL A 128 -5.77 13.82 -16.17
C VAL A 128 -6.95 12.95 -15.75
N PHE A 129 -8.13 13.55 -15.84
CA PHE A 129 -9.37 12.95 -15.40
C PHE A 129 -10.04 12.07 -16.46
N THR A 130 -10.58 10.93 -16.05
CA THR A 130 -11.37 10.01 -16.88
C THR A 130 -12.75 9.81 -16.28
N LEU A 131 -13.81 9.94 -17.08
CA LEU A 131 -15.18 9.72 -16.61
C LEU A 131 -15.34 8.28 -16.13
N ARG A 132 -15.61 8.12 -14.84
CA ARG A 132 -15.79 6.82 -14.19
C ARG A 132 -17.25 6.42 -14.11
N GLN A 133 -18.12 7.38 -13.79
CA GLN A 133 -19.55 7.13 -13.62
C GLN A 133 -20.38 8.39 -13.82
N THR A 134 -21.58 8.22 -14.37
CA THR A 134 -22.64 9.21 -14.39
C THR A 134 -23.77 8.74 -13.49
N PHE A 135 -24.30 9.64 -12.67
CA PHE A 135 -25.43 9.39 -11.78
C PHE A 135 -26.65 10.14 -12.31
N PRO A 136 -27.71 9.44 -12.73
CA PRO A 136 -28.89 10.08 -13.28
C PRO A 136 -29.61 10.95 -12.25
N ALA A 137 -29.92 12.19 -12.65
CA ALA A 137 -30.79 13.07 -11.90
C ALA A 137 -32.26 12.83 -12.25
N THR A 138 -33.15 13.08 -11.28
CA THR A 138 -34.60 13.00 -11.50
C THR A 138 -35.08 14.22 -12.31
N SER A 139 -34.54 15.40 -12.00
CA SER A 139 -34.91 16.64 -12.69
C SER A 139 -33.79 17.66 -12.84
N ALA A 140 -32.98 17.92 -11.82
CA ALA A 140 -31.93 18.94 -11.88
C ALA A 140 -30.80 18.69 -10.88
N SER A 141 -29.70 18.08 -11.34
CA SER A 141 -28.52 17.89 -10.50
C SER A 141 -27.89 19.23 -10.09
N SER A 142 -27.83 19.49 -8.78
CA SER A 142 -27.33 20.75 -8.23
C SER A 142 -25.98 20.59 -7.54
N CYS A 143 -25.92 20.17 -6.28
CA CYS A 143 -24.68 19.93 -5.57
C CYS A 143 -24.25 18.46 -5.67
N ALA A 144 -22.93 18.25 -5.70
CA ALA A 144 -22.27 17.00 -5.36
C ALA A 144 -21.30 17.29 -4.21
N LEU A 145 -21.22 16.38 -3.24
CA LEU A 145 -20.33 16.49 -2.09
C LEU A 145 -19.60 15.16 -1.93
N MET A 146 -18.29 15.23 -1.68
CA MET A 146 -17.48 14.07 -1.27
C MET A 146 -17.20 14.15 0.24
N LEU A 147 -17.59 13.12 0.97
CA LEU A 147 -17.34 13.03 2.41
C LEU A 147 -17.45 11.59 2.90
N ASP A 148 -16.67 11.21 3.91
CA ASP A 148 -16.83 9.93 4.61
C ASP A 148 -18.06 10.01 5.54
N MET A 149 -19.22 9.51 5.08
CA MET A 149 -20.50 9.65 5.81
C MET A 149 -20.72 8.54 6.85
N ASP A 150 -20.13 7.37 6.63
CA ASP A 150 -20.27 6.20 7.49
C ASP A 150 -19.03 5.91 8.35
N ASN A 151 -17.99 6.74 8.23
CA ASN A 151 -16.71 6.65 8.92
C ASN A 151 -15.97 5.34 8.62
N ASN A 152 -16.03 4.89 7.36
CA ASN A 152 -15.37 3.68 6.87
C ASN A 152 -13.95 3.94 6.33
N GLY A 153 -13.52 5.21 6.26
CA GLY A 153 -12.21 5.62 5.77
C GLY A 153 -12.11 5.83 4.26
N THR A 154 -13.22 5.73 3.53
CA THR A 154 -13.34 6.11 2.11
C THR A 154 -14.42 7.17 1.93
N LEU A 155 -14.25 8.06 0.95
CA LEU A 155 -15.25 9.09 0.68
C LEU A 155 -16.48 8.49 0.00
N ASP A 156 -17.66 8.90 0.45
CA ASP A 156 -18.96 8.66 -0.17
C ASP A 156 -19.41 9.88 -0.99
N LEU A 157 -20.50 9.75 -1.78
CA LEU A 157 -21.11 10.88 -2.49
C LEU A 157 -22.48 11.26 -1.92
N GLY A 158 -22.68 12.55 -1.66
CA GLY A 158 -23.98 13.17 -1.44
C GLY A 158 -24.41 13.98 -2.66
N LEU A 159 -25.52 13.61 -3.29
CA LEU A 159 -26.03 14.21 -4.53
C LEU A 159 -27.38 14.89 -4.28
N ILE A 160 -27.53 16.16 -4.65
CA ILE A 160 -28.73 16.97 -4.35
C ILE A 160 -29.43 17.37 -5.65
N ASP A 161 -30.65 16.89 -5.86
CA ASP A 161 -31.52 17.33 -6.96
C ASP A 161 -32.39 18.50 -6.48
N GLU A 162 -32.19 19.68 -7.07
CA GLU A 162 -32.83 20.91 -6.60
C GLU A 162 -34.32 21.00 -6.99
N ILE A 163 -34.72 20.40 -8.11
CA ILE A 163 -36.12 20.47 -8.56
C ILE A 163 -36.94 19.29 -8.04
N ALA A 164 -36.32 18.11 -7.92
CA ALA A 164 -36.99 16.94 -7.36
C ALA A 164 -37.09 16.97 -5.83
N ASP A 165 -36.45 17.93 -5.16
CA ASP A 165 -36.32 18.01 -3.70
C ASP A 165 -35.76 16.70 -3.11
N GLU A 166 -34.77 16.10 -3.78
CA GLU A 166 -34.22 14.78 -3.46
C GLU A 166 -32.74 14.88 -3.08
N VAL A 167 -32.34 14.09 -2.08
CA VAL A 167 -30.92 13.85 -1.76
C VAL A 167 -30.64 12.36 -1.93
N GLN A 168 -29.73 12.03 -2.84
CA GLN A 168 -29.24 10.66 -3.03
C GLN A 168 -27.91 10.50 -2.29
N LEU A 169 -27.81 9.49 -1.42
CA LEU A 169 -26.60 9.13 -0.70
C LEU A 169 -26.03 7.87 -1.33
N MET A 170 -24.82 7.97 -1.89
CA MET A 170 -24.14 6.87 -2.56
C MET A 170 -22.97 6.41 -1.70
N HIS A 171 -23.08 5.20 -1.17
CA HIS A 171 -22.00 4.60 -0.41
C HIS A 171 -20.92 4.04 -1.33
N ASN A 172 -19.70 4.43 -1.07
CA ASN A 172 -18.50 3.88 -1.66
C ASN A 172 -17.81 3.03 -0.60
N PRO A 173 -17.98 1.70 -0.64
CA PRO A 173 -17.30 0.85 0.31
C PRO A 173 -15.79 0.93 0.08
N PRO A 174 -14.96 0.69 1.11
CA PRO A 174 -13.53 0.62 0.92
C PRO A 174 -13.22 -0.35 -0.21
N SER A 175 -12.53 0.13 -1.25
CA SER A 175 -11.94 -0.72 -2.30
C SER A 175 -11.38 -1.93 -1.58
N SER A 176 -11.97 -3.10 -1.82
CA SER A 176 -11.80 -4.26 -0.95
C SER A 176 -10.33 -4.42 -0.65
N VAL A 177 -9.90 -4.03 0.56
CA VAL A 177 -8.51 -4.20 0.97
C VAL A 177 -8.27 -5.66 0.69
N ILE A 178 -7.33 -5.97 -0.20
CA ILE A 178 -7.01 -7.36 -0.49
C ILE A 178 -6.52 -7.93 0.84
N VAL A 179 -7.44 -8.58 1.55
CA VAL A 179 -7.22 -9.16 2.87
C VAL A 179 -6.48 -10.45 2.63
N THR A 180 -5.18 -10.30 2.45
CA THR A 180 -4.30 -11.43 2.18
C THR A 180 -3.29 -11.53 3.30
N PRO A 181 -3.02 -12.75 3.78
CA PRO A 181 -1.91 -12.96 4.68
C PRO A 181 -0.61 -12.74 3.92
N THR A 182 0.43 -12.33 4.64
CA THR A 182 1.77 -12.18 4.06
C THR A 182 2.76 -12.86 4.97
N ILE A 183 3.40 -13.92 4.47
CA ILE A 183 4.35 -14.71 5.25
C ILE A 183 5.73 -14.05 5.26
N SER A 184 6.37 -14.04 6.43
CA SER A 184 7.78 -13.68 6.57
C SER A 184 8.46 -14.65 7.52
N ILE A 185 9.60 -15.20 7.09
CA ILE A 185 10.30 -16.27 7.80
C ILE A 185 11.65 -15.77 8.31
N THR A 186 11.98 -16.05 9.57
CA THR A 186 13.30 -15.73 10.15
C THR A 186 13.77 -16.84 11.09
N PRO A 187 15.01 -17.35 10.96
CA PRO A 187 15.99 -17.07 9.89
C PRO A 187 15.59 -17.71 8.56
N THR A 188 16.13 -17.20 7.45
CA THR A 188 15.92 -17.74 6.09
C THR A 188 16.86 -18.90 5.72
N LEU A 189 17.78 -19.26 6.62
CA LEU A 189 18.74 -20.37 6.48
C LEU A 189 19.07 -20.91 7.87
N ILE A 190 19.17 -22.24 8.01
CA ILE A 190 19.68 -22.90 9.21
C ILE A 190 20.96 -23.65 8.88
N SER A 191 22.03 -23.38 9.61
CA SER A 191 23.31 -24.09 9.45
C SER A 191 23.91 -24.41 10.80
N THR A 192 24.36 -25.65 11.01
CA THR A 192 24.95 -26.06 12.29
C THR A 192 26.00 -27.15 12.14
N MET A 193 26.93 -27.15 13.08
CA MET A 193 27.95 -28.18 13.23
C MET A 193 27.71 -28.95 14.53
N LEU A 194 27.62 -30.28 14.44
CA LEU A 194 27.39 -31.18 15.58
C LEU A 194 28.46 -32.27 15.63
N GLY A 195 28.79 -32.76 16.83
CA GLY A 195 29.53 -34.01 16.99
C GLY A 195 28.58 -35.21 16.84
N VAL A 196 29.06 -36.34 16.31
CA VAL A 196 28.24 -37.57 16.16
C VAL A 196 27.50 -37.90 17.46
N GLY A 197 26.19 -38.14 17.37
CA GLY A 197 25.35 -38.53 18.51
C GLY A 197 24.82 -37.37 19.36
N THR A 198 24.96 -36.12 18.89
CA THR A 198 24.41 -34.93 19.56
C THR A 198 23.21 -34.36 18.80
N ALA A 199 22.40 -33.54 19.49
CA ALA A 199 21.27 -32.85 18.91
C ALA A 199 21.19 -31.39 19.38
N VAL A 200 20.58 -30.54 18.57
CA VAL A 200 20.34 -29.11 18.84
C VAL A 200 18.99 -28.69 18.31
N THR A 201 18.36 -27.72 18.96
CA THR A 201 17.09 -27.14 18.53
C THR A 201 17.28 -25.66 18.20
N HIS A 202 16.86 -25.27 17.00
CA HIS A 202 16.74 -23.88 16.55
C HIS A 202 15.29 -23.43 16.60
N THR A 203 15.10 -22.11 16.69
CA THR A 203 13.78 -21.50 16.58
C THR A 203 13.66 -20.80 15.22
N LEU A 204 12.65 -21.20 14.46
CA LEU A 204 12.19 -20.51 13.26
C LEU A 204 10.95 -19.70 13.62
N THR A 205 10.92 -18.44 13.23
CA THR A 205 9.78 -17.54 13.43
C THR A 205 9.03 -17.36 12.13
N ILE A 206 7.73 -17.63 12.17
CA ILE A 206 6.77 -17.35 11.11
C ILE A 206 6.00 -16.09 11.51
N ALA A 207 6.24 -14.98 10.83
CA ALA A 207 5.53 -13.73 11.03
C ALA A 207 4.43 -13.56 9.97
N ASN A 208 3.28 -13.06 10.40
CA ASN A 208 2.23 -12.60 9.51
C ASN A 208 2.25 -11.07 9.45
N ILE A 209 2.75 -10.53 8.36
CA ILE A 209 2.81 -9.07 8.12
C ILE A 209 1.67 -8.59 7.21
N GLY A 210 0.75 -9.48 6.84
CA GLY A 210 -0.41 -9.18 6.01
C GLY A 210 -1.65 -8.82 6.82
N THR A 211 -2.80 -8.75 6.15
CA THR A 211 -4.05 -8.22 6.70
C THR A 211 -5.13 -9.29 6.91
N ALA A 212 -4.84 -10.55 6.59
CA ALA A 212 -5.67 -11.72 6.92
C ALA A 212 -4.90 -12.77 7.72
N VAL A 213 -5.61 -13.75 8.29
CA VAL A 213 -5.02 -14.87 9.04
C VAL A 213 -4.13 -15.72 8.13
N LEU A 214 -2.89 -15.95 8.55
CA LEU A 214 -1.91 -16.77 7.83
C LEU A 214 -1.99 -18.21 8.31
N ASP A 215 -2.50 -19.09 7.46
CA ASP A 215 -2.47 -20.53 7.69
C ASP A 215 -1.27 -21.12 6.96
N TRP A 216 -0.50 -21.94 7.67
CA TRP A 216 0.73 -22.51 7.15
C TRP A 216 0.88 -23.97 7.56
N THR A 217 1.57 -24.73 6.72
CA THR A 217 1.88 -26.14 6.96
C THR A 217 3.26 -26.48 6.40
N MET A 218 3.99 -27.32 7.10
CA MET A 218 5.19 -27.96 6.58
C MET A 218 4.72 -29.02 5.58
N GLN A 219 5.01 -28.84 4.29
CA GLN A 219 4.48 -29.69 3.21
C GLN A 219 5.58 -30.32 2.35
N GLU A 220 5.22 -31.46 1.73
CA GLU A 220 6.08 -32.37 0.95
C GLU A 220 5.89 -32.19 -0.58
N THR A 221 5.64 -30.97 -1.05
CA THR A 221 5.24 -30.74 -2.46
C THR A 221 6.42 -30.66 -3.42
N SER A 222 7.47 -29.91 -3.08
CA SER A 222 8.65 -29.67 -3.92
C SER A 222 9.97 -30.12 -3.28
N CYS A 223 9.94 -30.52 -2.00
CA CYS A 223 11.11 -30.86 -1.18
C CYS A 223 10.92 -32.15 -0.39
N THR A 224 12.03 -32.74 0.08
CA THR A 224 12.01 -33.88 1.02
C THR A 224 11.50 -33.40 2.39
N ALA A 225 10.44 -34.02 2.91
CA ALA A 225 9.84 -33.61 4.18
C ALA A 225 10.83 -33.73 5.34
N PRO A 226 10.72 -32.94 6.42
CA PRO A 226 11.44 -33.22 7.66
C PRO A 226 11.23 -34.67 8.14
N ALA A 227 10.02 -35.22 7.98
CA ALA A 227 9.74 -36.62 8.30
C ALA A 227 10.55 -37.62 7.44
N ASP A 228 10.89 -37.26 6.21
CA ASP A 228 11.71 -38.04 5.29
C ASP A 228 13.21 -37.81 5.47
N VAL A 229 13.60 -36.79 6.25
CA VAL A 229 14.97 -36.45 6.59
C VAL A 229 15.24 -36.94 8.02
N PRO A 230 15.86 -38.11 8.22
CA PRO A 230 15.88 -38.79 9.54
C PRO A 230 16.54 -37.99 10.67
N TRP A 231 17.31 -36.96 10.33
CA TRP A 231 18.05 -36.11 11.26
C TRP A 231 17.39 -34.75 11.52
N LEU A 232 16.23 -34.46 10.93
CA LEU A 232 15.56 -33.17 11.01
C LEU A 232 14.12 -33.38 11.49
N THR A 233 13.70 -32.71 12.57
CA THR A 233 12.30 -32.73 13.02
C THR A 233 11.80 -31.34 13.32
N THR A 234 10.50 -31.11 13.14
CA THR A 234 9.87 -29.80 13.34
C THR A 234 8.61 -29.91 14.21
N THR A 235 8.41 -28.95 15.10
CA THR A 235 7.20 -28.84 15.93
C THR A 235 6.82 -27.38 16.19
N PRO A 236 5.56 -26.97 15.96
CA PRO A 236 4.48 -27.73 15.31
C PRO A 236 4.71 -27.85 13.79
N ILE A 237 4.02 -28.81 13.14
CA ILE A 237 4.09 -29.04 11.68
C ILE A 237 3.09 -28.21 10.88
N SER A 238 2.09 -27.62 11.55
CA SER A 238 1.13 -26.70 10.95
C SER A 238 0.62 -25.74 12.02
N GLY A 239 0.04 -24.63 11.59
CA GLY A 239 -0.51 -23.64 12.48
C GLY A 239 -1.18 -22.49 11.76
N SER A 240 -1.64 -21.54 12.57
CA SER A 240 -2.24 -20.30 12.10
C SER A 240 -1.63 -19.13 12.87
N THR A 241 -1.25 -18.08 12.17
CA THR A 241 -0.61 -16.88 12.72
C THR A 241 -1.52 -15.68 12.48
N ALA A 242 -2.01 -15.06 13.56
CA ALA A 242 -2.89 -13.90 13.50
C ALA A 242 -2.17 -12.69 12.87
N VAL A 243 -2.94 -11.74 12.35
CA VAL A 243 -2.46 -10.50 11.73
C VAL A 243 -1.49 -9.77 12.67
N SER A 244 -0.33 -9.35 12.15
CA SER A 244 0.71 -8.63 12.89
C SER A 244 1.27 -9.38 14.10
N THR A 245 1.24 -10.71 14.08
CA THR A 245 1.82 -11.57 15.13
C THR A 245 2.83 -12.58 14.56
N THR A 246 3.47 -13.32 15.47
CA THR A 246 4.49 -14.32 15.13
C THR A 246 4.20 -15.65 15.80
N THR A 247 4.47 -16.74 15.11
CA THR A 247 4.46 -18.11 15.65
C THR A 247 5.87 -18.69 15.61
N ALA A 248 6.28 -19.32 16.72
CA ALA A 248 7.58 -19.99 16.81
C ALA A 248 7.45 -21.48 16.45
N VAL A 249 8.37 -21.96 15.62
CA VAL A 249 8.53 -23.37 15.24
C VAL A 249 9.90 -23.84 15.72
N SER A 250 9.92 -24.96 16.44
CA SER A 250 11.14 -25.61 16.90
C SER A 250 11.65 -26.55 15.82
N ILE A 251 12.91 -26.38 15.40
CA ILE A 251 13.59 -27.19 14.39
C ILE A 251 14.73 -27.94 15.07
N THR A 252 14.61 -29.26 15.21
CA THR A 252 15.62 -30.08 15.89
C THR A 252 16.47 -30.85 14.89
N LEU A 253 17.78 -30.67 14.98
CA LEU A 253 18.78 -31.41 14.19
C LEU A 253 19.42 -32.48 15.09
N ASN A 254 19.37 -33.74 14.69
CA ASN A 254 19.90 -34.87 15.44
C ASN A 254 20.91 -35.67 14.61
N SER A 255 22.18 -35.64 15.03
CA SER A 255 23.28 -36.33 14.36
C SER A 255 23.44 -37.81 14.75
N THR A 256 22.52 -38.35 15.55
CA THR A 256 22.57 -39.76 15.99
C THR A 256 22.45 -40.70 14.79
N GLY A 257 23.44 -41.56 14.59
CA GLY A 257 23.46 -42.52 13.48
C GLY A 257 23.91 -41.94 12.15
N LEU A 258 24.28 -40.65 12.07
CA LEU A 258 24.85 -40.05 10.87
C LEU A 258 26.36 -40.27 10.79
N LEU A 259 26.85 -40.48 9.58
CA LEU A 259 28.29 -40.45 9.29
C LEU A 259 28.82 -39.01 9.32
N PRO A 260 30.10 -38.81 9.71
CA PRO A 260 30.76 -37.51 9.57
C PRO A 260 30.70 -37.00 8.13
N GLY A 261 30.37 -35.73 7.94
CA GLY A 261 30.14 -35.15 6.63
C GLY A 261 29.07 -34.05 6.63
N LEU A 262 28.78 -33.51 5.44
CA LEU A 262 27.74 -32.52 5.22
C LEU A 262 26.42 -33.20 4.86
N HIS A 263 25.36 -32.86 5.57
CA HIS A 263 23.99 -33.28 5.32
C HIS A 263 23.15 -32.04 5.01
N THR A 264 22.32 -32.10 3.97
CA THR A 264 21.53 -30.96 3.49
C THR A 264 20.07 -31.36 3.32
N ALA A 265 19.16 -30.45 3.67
CA ALA A 265 17.72 -30.58 3.48
C ALA A 265 17.10 -29.20 3.23
N ASN A 266 15.87 -29.15 2.74
CA ASN A 266 15.07 -27.92 2.65
C ASN A 266 13.81 -28.10 3.50
N LEU A 267 13.46 -27.09 4.29
CA LEU A 267 12.19 -27.02 5.00
C LEU A 267 11.22 -26.18 4.16
N CYS A 268 10.13 -26.80 3.71
CA CYS A 268 9.22 -26.19 2.75
C CYS A 268 7.88 -25.90 3.42
N ILE A 269 7.55 -24.61 3.48
CA ILE A 269 6.46 -24.04 4.27
C ILE A 269 5.40 -23.59 3.28
N ALA A 270 4.36 -24.40 3.09
CA ALA A 270 3.20 -24.00 2.30
C ALA A 270 2.33 -23.04 3.12
N SER A 271 1.77 -22.03 2.46
CA SER A 271 0.93 -21.03 3.11
C SER A 271 -0.21 -20.56 2.22
N ASN A 272 -1.22 -19.92 2.83
CA ASN A 272 -2.30 -19.24 2.12
C ASN A 272 -1.94 -17.80 1.69
N ASP A 273 -0.66 -17.41 1.74
CA ASP A 273 -0.17 -16.18 1.10
C ASP A 273 -0.19 -16.34 -0.43
N PRO A 274 -0.98 -15.54 -1.17
CA PRO A 274 -1.10 -15.66 -2.62
C PRO A 274 0.17 -15.25 -3.38
N ALA A 275 1.01 -14.40 -2.81
CA ALA A 275 2.29 -13.99 -3.39
C ALA A 275 3.39 -15.01 -3.10
N GLN A 276 3.34 -15.68 -1.95
CA GLN A 276 4.29 -16.70 -1.51
C GLN A 276 3.58 -17.97 -1.00
N PRO A 277 3.00 -18.78 -1.90
CA PRO A 277 2.28 -19.99 -1.52
C PRO A 277 3.20 -21.07 -0.93
N GLU A 278 4.51 -20.97 -1.16
CA GLU A 278 5.54 -21.85 -0.60
C GLU A 278 6.82 -21.07 -0.32
N VAL A 279 7.42 -21.27 0.86
CA VAL A 279 8.71 -20.68 1.27
C VAL A 279 9.69 -21.80 1.65
N ASP A 280 10.86 -21.79 1.00
CA ASP A 280 11.92 -22.76 1.24
C ASP A 280 12.99 -22.19 2.18
N VAL A 281 13.27 -22.90 3.27
CA VAL A 281 14.35 -22.60 4.20
C VAL A 281 15.40 -23.70 4.11
N PRO A 282 16.58 -23.44 3.51
CA PRO A 282 17.63 -24.45 3.45
C PRO A 282 18.18 -24.77 4.85
N VAL A 283 18.50 -26.04 5.07
CA VAL A 283 19.02 -26.58 6.33
C VAL A 283 20.30 -27.37 6.04
N THR A 284 21.38 -27.01 6.72
CA THR A 284 22.68 -27.68 6.59
C THR A 284 23.18 -28.16 7.95
N LEU A 285 23.55 -29.43 8.03
CA LEU A 285 24.13 -30.07 9.20
C LEU A 285 25.51 -30.63 8.86
N HIS A 286 26.55 -30.09 9.48
CA HIS A 286 27.90 -30.62 9.40
C HIS A 286 28.20 -31.53 10.60
N VAL A 287 28.33 -32.83 10.37
CA VAL A 287 28.66 -33.80 11.42
C VAL A 287 30.17 -33.97 11.49
N THR A 288 30.75 -33.67 12.64
CA THR A 288 32.18 -33.81 12.91
C THR A 288 32.49 -35.16 13.55
N ALA A 289 33.63 -35.75 13.16
CA ALA A 289 34.12 -36.96 13.79
C ALA A 289 34.51 -36.69 15.24
N VAL A 290 34.29 -37.67 16.13
CA VAL A 290 34.84 -37.63 17.49
C VAL A 290 36.37 -37.64 17.36
N PRO A 291 37.10 -36.68 17.95
CA PRO A 291 38.56 -36.72 17.95
C PRO A 291 39.01 -38.05 18.59
N PRO A 292 39.99 -38.78 18.01
CA PRO A 292 40.49 -39.98 18.65
C PRO A 292 40.99 -39.65 20.06
N PRO A 293 40.76 -40.53 21.06
CA PRO A 293 41.29 -40.29 22.40
C PRO A 293 42.81 -40.14 22.33
N ASP A 294 43.32 -39.08 22.96
CA ASP A 294 44.75 -38.78 23.06
C ASP A 294 45.52 -40.03 23.55
N PRO A 295 46.45 -40.59 22.76
CA PRO A 295 47.21 -41.74 23.20
C PRO A 295 48.09 -41.31 24.38
N GLN A 296 47.78 -41.74 25.60
CA GLN A 296 48.67 -41.53 26.73
C GLN A 296 49.97 -42.35 26.55
N TRP A 297 51.08 -41.67 26.25
CA TRP A 297 52.43 -42.26 26.27
C TRP A 297 53.06 -42.05 27.65
N TRP A 298 53.00 -43.05 28.53
CA TRP A 298 54.03 -43.24 29.56
C TRP A 298 54.59 -44.66 29.41
N LEU A 299 55.72 -44.76 28.73
CA LEU A 299 56.51 -45.99 28.64
C LEU A 299 57.20 -46.21 29.99
N TYR A 300 56.77 -47.23 30.74
CA TYR A 300 57.60 -47.86 31.77
C TYR A 300 58.78 -48.55 31.07
N LEU A 301 60.00 -48.04 31.28
CA LEU A 301 61.23 -48.78 30.99
C LEU A 301 61.68 -49.51 32.26
N PRO A 302 61.80 -50.85 32.26
CA PRO A 302 62.49 -51.54 33.34
C PRO A 302 64.00 -51.30 33.19
N LEU A 303 64.65 -50.88 34.29
CA LEU A 303 66.11 -50.81 34.37
C LEU A 303 66.68 -52.22 34.21
N VAL A 304 67.33 -52.50 33.08
CA VAL A 304 68.17 -53.70 32.91
C VAL A 304 69.57 -53.37 33.42
N THR A 305 69.99 -54.11 34.43
CA THR A 305 71.32 -54.13 35.05
C THR A 305 72.40 -54.57 34.05
N ARG A 306 73.59 -53.97 34.13
CA ARG A 306 74.82 -54.53 33.55
C ARG A 306 75.78 -54.90 34.68
N PRO A 307 76.38 -56.12 34.68
CA PRO A 307 77.43 -56.49 35.62
C PRO A 307 78.82 -55.99 35.15
N ASP A 308 79.74 -55.96 36.11
CA ASP A 308 81.09 -55.35 36.14
C ASP A 308 82.11 -55.92 35.12
N PRO A 309 83.35 -55.39 35.13
CA PRO A 309 84.36 -55.96 36.04
C PRO A 309 85.05 -54.97 36.99
#